data_AF-A0A518B248-F1
#
_entry.id   AF-A0A518B248-F1
#
_cell.length_a   1.000
_cell.length_b   1.000
_cell.length_c   1.000
_cell.angle_alpha   90.00
_cell.angle_beta   90.00
_cell.angle_gamma   90.00
#
_symmetry.space_group_name_H-M   'P 1'
#
loop_
_entity.id
_entity.type
_entity.pdbx_description
1 polymer ?
#
loop_
_entity_poly.entity_id
_entity_poly.type
_entity_poly.pdbx_seq_one_letter_code
_entity_poly.pdbx_strand_id
1 'polypeptide(L)'
;MSQRGALRQRDAKPIVTEFHQWLLEQHERELPKSKLRAAIAYMTNRWQSFACYLDHGAIPIDNNRTEAALKYAVLGRKAWLFFGNSQGGETAATFFTLTKSCNRHHVDPFAYLRDVYTRLPTTPASDLPSLLPDRWIDEHPQHRLQERADEARQRADRKRARRAQRRVPAATPR
;
A
#
# COMPACT_ATOMS: atom_id res chain seq x y z
N MET A 1 -7.98 18.88 -1.47
CA MET A 1 -7.58 17.99 -0.34
C MET A 1 -8.66 16.95 -0.12
N SER A 2 -8.33 15.66 0.05
CA SER A 2 -9.35 14.65 0.35
C SER A 2 -9.85 14.80 1.79
N GLN A 3 -11.11 14.42 2.06
CA GLN A 3 -11.70 14.44 3.41
C GLN A 3 -10.81 13.74 4.44
N ARG A 4 -10.15 12.64 4.04
CA ARG A 4 -9.19 11.91 4.88
C ARG A 4 -7.93 12.72 5.20
N GLY A 5 -7.43 13.51 4.26
CA GLY A 5 -6.28 14.39 4.48
C GLY A 5 -6.59 15.49 5.51
N ALA A 6 -7.76 16.14 5.39
CA ALA A 6 -8.19 17.16 6.34
C ALA A 6 -8.29 16.63 7.78
N LEU A 7 -8.89 15.44 7.96
CA LEU A 7 -8.96 14.77 9.27
C LEU A 7 -7.58 14.48 9.85
N ARG A 8 -6.61 14.05 9.01
CA ARG A 8 -5.24 13.79 9.48
C ARG A 8 -4.52 15.07 9.92
N GLN A 9 -4.68 16.16 9.18
CA GLN A 9 -4.09 17.45 9.57
C GLN A 9 -4.66 17.95 10.89
N ARG A 10 -5.96 17.77 11.13
CA ARG A 10 -6.62 18.20 12.37
C ARG A 10 -6.29 17.30 13.56
N ASP A 11 -6.43 15.99 13.38
CA ASP A 11 -6.48 15.04 14.51
C ASP A 11 -5.15 14.30 14.71
N ALA A 12 -4.48 13.90 13.62
CA ALA A 12 -3.27 13.05 13.70
C ALA A 12 -1.97 13.87 13.76
N LYS A 13 -1.90 15.00 13.04
CA LYS A 13 -0.69 15.82 12.97
C LYS A 13 -0.21 16.31 14.34
N PRO A 14 -1.07 16.81 15.26
CA PRO A 14 -0.61 17.24 16.58
C PRO A 14 0.06 16.09 17.35
N ILE A 15 -0.56 14.90 17.33
CA ILE A 15 -0.04 13.69 18.01
C ILE A 15 1.29 13.26 17.39
N VAL A 16 1.41 13.27 16.07
CA VAL A 16 2.64 12.88 15.37
C VAL A 16 3.76 13.88 15.63
N THR A 17 3.45 15.17 15.71
CA THR A 17 4.42 16.21 16.06
C THR A 17 4.91 16.06 17.50
N GLU A 18 4.01 15.85 18.46
CA GLU A 18 4.36 15.59 19.86
C GLU A 18 5.23 14.33 19.99
N PHE A 19 4.86 13.26 19.28
CA PHE A 19 5.66 12.04 19.23
C PHE A 19 7.06 12.27 18.65
N HIS A 20 7.21 13.12 17.63
CA HIS A 20 8.52 13.46 17.07
C HIS A 20 9.40 14.15 18.11
N GLN A 21 8.83 15.14 18.80
CA GLN A 21 9.55 15.88 19.82
C GLN A 21 9.98 14.93 20.94
N TRP A 22 9.07 14.07 21.39
CA TRP A 22 9.38 13.06 22.39
C TRP A 22 10.54 12.13 21.96
N LEU A 23 10.56 11.68 20.69
CA LEU A 23 11.66 10.87 20.16
C LEU A 23 13.01 11.60 20.22
N LEU A 24 13.03 12.88 19.85
CA LEU A 24 14.26 13.69 19.88
C LEU A 24 14.77 13.86 21.32
N GLU A 25 13.87 14.15 22.26
CA GLU A 25 14.22 14.24 23.69
C GLU A 25 14.73 12.91 24.25
N GLN A 26 14.12 11.78 23.87
CA GLN A 26 14.61 10.46 24.30
C GLN A 26 15.97 10.14 23.68
N HIS A 27 16.23 10.54 22.44
CA HIS A 27 17.51 10.30 21.78
C HIS A 27 18.69 10.91 22.55
N GLU A 28 18.50 12.08 23.16
CA GLU A 28 19.52 12.76 23.96
C GLU A 28 19.73 12.12 25.34
N ARG A 29 18.66 11.59 25.94
CA ARG A 29 18.69 10.95 27.26
C ARG A 29 19.25 9.52 27.22
N GLU A 30 19.10 8.84 26.09
CA GLU A 30 19.47 7.44 25.93
C GLU A 30 20.98 7.22 25.72
N LEU A 31 21.48 6.14 26.32
CA LEU A 31 22.88 5.72 26.19
C LEU A 31 23.23 5.45 24.70
N PRO A 32 24.43 5.83 24.22
CA PRO A 32 24.83 5.71 22.82
C PRO A 32 24.64 4.33 22.17
N LYS A 33 24.74 3.26 22.96
CA LYS A 33 24.64 1.86 22.49
C LYS A 33 23.33 1.18 22.89
N SER A 34 22.32 1.92 23.38
CA SER A 34 21.04 1.33 23.76
C SER A 34 20.25 0.91 22.51
N LYS A 35 19.52 -0.22 22.61
CA LYS A 35 18.62 -0.67 21.54
C LYS A 35 17.51 0.34 21.26
N LEU A 36 17.07 1.07 22.30
CA LEU A 36 16.05 2.10 22.16
C LEU A 36 16.59 3.28 21.35
N ARG A 37 17.82 3.75 21.63
CA ARG A 37 18.46 4.80 20.84
C ARG A 37 18.61 4.42 19.37
N ALA A 38 18.99 3.17 19.09
CA ALA A 38 19.08 2.66 17.72
C ALA A 38 17.71 2.68 17.01
N ALA A 39 16.63 2.29 17.70
CA ALA A 39 15.27 2.33 17.16
C ALA A 39 14.79 3.77 16.92
N ILE A 40 15.07 4.69 17.84
CA ILE A 40 14.76 6.11 17.70
C ILE A 40 15.48 6.69 16.48
N ALA A 41 16.80 6.47 16.36
CA ALA A 41 17.59 6.93 15.23
C ALA A 41 17.07 6.37 13.89
N TYR A 42 16.67 5.09 13.85
CA TYR A 42 16.04 4.51 12.67
C TYR A 42 14.75 5.23 12.28
N MET A 43 13.90 5.54 13.27
CA MET A 43 12.63 6.23 13.04
C MET A 43 12.84 7.68 12.58
N THR A 44 13.69 8.46 13.26
CA THR A 44 13.94 9.87 12.93
C THR A 44 14.61 10.03 11.57
N ASN A 45 15.54 9.14 11.21
CA ASN A 45 16.15 9.12 9.86
C ASN A 45 15.13 8.86 8.74
N ARG A 46 13.97 8.29 9.05
CA ARG A 46 12.89 8.00 8.10
C ARG A 46 11.66 8.89 8.30
N TRP A 47 11.79 9.96 9.07
CA TRP A 47 10.67 10.77 9.52
C TRP A 47 9.85 11.34 8.37
N GLN A 48 10.51 11.89 7.34
CA GLN A 48 9.82 12.46 6.17
C GLN A 48 8.93 11.41 5.47
N SER A 49 9.47 10.20 5.24
CA SER A 49 8.73 9.10 4.64
C SER A 49 7.56 8.65 5.51
N PHE A 50 7.77 8.60 6.84
CA PHE A 50 6.71 8.27 7.79
C PHE A 50 5.61 9.34 7.80
N ALA A 51 5.94 10.62 7.86
CA ALA A 51 4.99 11.72 8.01
C ALA A 51 4.21 12.07 6.74
N CYS A 52 4.70 11.66 5.56
CA CYS A 52 4.09 11.91 4.24
C CYS A 52 2.58 11.59 4.17
N TYR A 53 2.10 10.57 4.90
CA TYR A 53 0.67 10.22 4.91
C TYR A 53 -0.22 11.33 5.50
N LEU A 54 0.32 12.23 6.32
CA LEU A 54 -0.43 13.33 6.91
C LEU A 54 -0.90 14.31 5.84
N ASP A 55 -0.05 14.58 4.85
CA ASP A 55 -0.32 15.53 3.78
C ASP A 55 -1.06 14.84 2.62
N HIS A 56 -0.72 13.58 2.35
CA HIS A 56 -1.30 12.81 1.26
C HIS A 56 -2.37 11.87 1.76
N GLY A 57 -3.61 12.36 1.74
CA GLY A 57 -4.79 11.60 2.13
C GLY A 57 -5.02 10.32 1.32
N ALA A 58 -4.29 10.02 0.24
CA ALA A 58 -4.36 8.73 -0.47
C ALA A 58 -3.44 7.64 0.14
N ILE A 59 -2.39 8.05 0.86
CA ILE A 59 -1.36 7.16 1.40
C ILE A 59 -1.84 6.58 2.75
N PRO A 60 -1.83 5.26 2.97
CA PRO A 60 -2.08 4.67 4.29
C PRO A 60 -0.92 4.96 5.26
N ILE A 61 -1.19 4.92 6.57
CA ILE A 61 -0.14 5.10 7.60
C ILE A 61 0.87 3.94 7.61
N ASP A 62 0.43 2.75 7.20
CA ASP A 62 1.22 1.53 7.15
C ASP A 62 1.44 1.06 5.71
N ASN A 63 2.52 0.30 5.50
CA ASN A 63 2.91 -0.26 4.21
C ASN A 63 2.39 -1.70 4.01
N ASN A 64 1.50 -2.20 4.86
CA ASN A 64 1.09 -3.61 4.86
C ASN A 64 0.56 -4.07 3.49
N ARG A 65 -0.16 -3.20 2.79
CA ARG A 65 -0.68 -3.49 1.45
C ARG A 65 0.44 -3.68 0.42
N THR A 66 1.47 -2.84 0.50
CA THR A 66 2.65 -2.91 -0.36
C THR A 66 3.46 -4.18 -0.04
N GLU A 67 3.70 -4.48 1.23
CA GLU A 67 4.40 -5.70 1.65
C GLU A 67 3.64 -6.97 1.22
N ALA A 68 2.31 -6.99 1.38
CA ALA A 68 1.48 -8.09 0.91
C ALA A 68 1.55 -8.28 -0.61
N ALA A 69 1.67 -7.21 -1.38
CA ALA A 69 1.86 -7.29 -2.83
C ALA A 69 3.25 -7.84 -3.19
N LEU A 70 4.30 -7.40 -2.49
CA LEU A 70 5.68 -7.85 -2.70
C LEU A 70 5.89 -9.32 -2.31
N LYS A 71 5.10 -9.85 -1.36
CA LYS A 71 5.17 -11.25 -0.93
C LYS A 71 5.12 -12.23 -2.10
N TYR A 72 4.33 -11.93 -3.14
CA TYR A 72 4.24 -12.78 -4.32
C TYR A 72 5.55 -12.86 -5.10
N ALA A 73 6.26 -11.74 -5.28
CA ALA A 73 7.58 -11.74 -5.89
C ALA A 73 8.61 -12.47 -5.01
N VAL A 74 8.55 -12.27 -3.69
CA VAL A 74 9.45 -12.92 -2.72
C VAL A 74 9.24 -14.43 -2.65
N LEU A 75 8.01 -14.92 -2.83
CA LEU A 75 7.71 -16.35 -2.94
C LEU A 75 8.13 -16.89 -4.31
N GLY A 76 7.80 -16.16 -5.38
CA GLY A 76 8.09 -16.53 -6.76
C GLY A 76 9.59 -16.67 -7.03
N ARG A 77 10.44 -15.79 -6.48
CA ARG A 77 11.91 -15.86 -6.70
C ARG A 77 12.55 -17.19 -6.29
N LYS A 78 11.96 -17.93 -5.34
CA LYS A 78 12.45 -19.27 -4.96
C LYS A 78 12.05 -20.35 -5.97
N ALA A 79 10.94 -20.15 -6.67
CA ALA A 79 10.44 -21.07 -7.70
C ALA A 79 10.98 -20.70 -9.11
N TRP A 80 11.37 -19.45 -9.31
CA TRP A 80 11.81 -18.92 -10.60
C TRP A 80 13.33 -18.87 -10.67
N LEU A 81 13.92 -20.05 -10.82
CA LEU A 81 15.37 -20.26 -10.95
C LEU A 81 15.98 -19.62 -12.23
N PHE A 82 15.15 -19.06 -13.11
CA PHE A 82 15.54 -18.53 -14.43
C PHE A 82 15.67 -17.01 -14.51
N PHE A 83 15.58 -16.28 -13.40
CA PHE A 83 16.02 -14.87 -13.35
C PHE A 83 17.55 -14.81 -13.41
N GLY A 84 18.11 -15.16 -14.56
CA GLY A 84 19.55 -15.34 -14.77
C GLY A 84 20.32 -14.05 -15.04
N ASN A 85 19.65 -12.90 -15.20
CA ASN A 85 20.29 -11.60 -15.40
C ASN A 85 19.39 -10.44 -14.90
N SER A 86 19.98 -9.24 -14.78
CA SER A 86 19.31 -8.02 -14.30
C SER A 86 18.10 -7.62 -15.14
N GLN A 87 18.19 -7.77 -16.47
CA GLN A 87 17.13 -7.41 -17.41
C GLN A 87 15.87 -8.28 -17.23
N GLY A 88 16.05 -9.57 -16.95
CA GLY A 88 14.94 -10.45 -16.57
C GLY A 88 14.24 -9.95 -15.31
N GLY A 89 15.02 -9.53 -14.30
CA GLY A 89 14.48 -8.98 -13.05
C GLY A 89 13.65 -7.71 -13.26
N GLU A 90 14.13 -6.78 -14.09
CA GLU A 90 13.39 -5.56 -14.44
C GLU A 90 12.09 -5.86 -15.19
N THR A 91 12.15 -6.80 -16.14
CA THR A 91 10.95 -7.25 -16.88
C THR A 91 9.90 -7.80 -15.93
N ALA A 92 10.28 -8.66 -14.99
CA ALA A 92 9.33 -9.18 -14.01
C ALA A 92 8.81 -8.12 -13.04
N ALA A 93 9.65 -7.16 -12.62
CA ALA A 93 9.19 -6.05 -11.80
C ALA A 93 8.09 -5.23 -12.51
N THR A 94 8.24 -5.01 -13.82
CA THR A 94 7.22 -4.37 -14.67
C THR A 94 5.93 -5.19 -14.70
N PHE A 95 6.00 -6.50 -14.99
CA PHE A 95 4.83 -7.39 -15.00
C PHE A 95 4.12 -7.44 -13.65
N PHE A 96 4.87 -7.53 -12.55
CA PHE A 96 4.30 -7.50 -11.21
C PHE A 96 3.60 -6.19 -10.92
N THR A 97 4.20 -5.07 -11.31
CA THR A 97 3.61 -3.75 -11.11
C THR A 97 2.28 -3.62 -11.84
N LEU A 98 2.20 -4.07 -13.09
CA LEU A 98 0.97 -4.06 -13.88
C LEU A 98 -0.10 -4.99 -13.29
N THR A 99 0.25 -6.24 -13.01
CA THR A 99 -0.70 -7.22 -12.47
C THR A 99 -1.17 -6.86 -11.06
N LYS A 100 -0.30 -6.31 -10.19
CA LYS A 100 -0.71 -5.80 -8.87
C LYS A 100 -1.54 -4.54 -8.96
N SER A 101 -1.33 -3.69 -9.98
CA SER A 101 -2.23 -2.57 -10.26
C SER A 101 -3.62 -3.07 -10.68
N CYS A 102 -3.71 -4.06 -11.57
CA CYS A 102 -4.99 -4.70 -11.92
C CYS A 102 -5.72 -5.22 -10.67
N ASN A 103 -5.02 -5.97 -9.81
CA ASN A 103 -5.58 -6.47 -8.55
C ASN A 103 -6.08 -5.34 -7.63
N ARG A 104 -5.36 -4.22 -7.55
CA ARG A 104 -5.74 -3.05 -6.76
C ARG A 104 -7.04 -2.41 -7.26
N HIS A 105 -7.27 -2.44 -8.57
CA HIS A 105 -8.45 -1.87 -9.24
C HIS A 105 -9.56 -2.91 -9.50
N HIS A 106 -9.41 -4.14 -8.99
CA HIS A 106 -10.34 -5.26 -9.21
C HIS A 106 -10.55 -5.58 -10.70
N VAL A 107 -9.48 -5.48 -11.48
CA VAL A 107 -9.46 -5.77 -12.92
C VAL A 107 -8.92 -7.17 -13.15
N ASP A 108 -9.51 -7.92 -14.08
CA ASP A 108 -8.94 -9.17 -14.58
C ASP A 108 -7.59 -8.89 -15.28
N PRO A 109 -6.45 -9.32 -14.70
CA PRO A 109 -5.14 -9.04 -15.26
C PRO A 109 -4.92 -9.70 -16.63
N PHE A 110 -5.54 -10.84 -16.91
CA PHE A 110 -5.37 -11.53 -18.19
C PHE A 110 -6.06 -10.77 -19.32
N ALA A 111 -7.33 -10.41 -19.11
CA ALA A 111 -8.08 -9.61 -20.08
C ALA A 111 -7.40 -8.25 -20.35
N TYR A 112 -6.94 -7.58 -19.29
CA TYR A 112 -6.19 -6.33 -19.39
C TYR A 112 -4.91 -6.48 -20.22
N LEU A 113 -4.03 -7.43 -19.87
CA LEU A 113 -2.76 -7.60 -20.58
C LEU A 113 -2.98 -7.98 -22.04
N ARG A 114 -3.93 -8.89 -22.31
CA ARG A 114 -4.27 -9.30 -23.68
C ARG A 114 -4.65 -8.09 -24.53
N ASP A 115 -5.55 -7.25 -24.04
CA ASP A 115 -6.00 -6.07 -24.76
C ASP A 115 -4.87 -5.03 -24.91
N VAL A 116 -4.21 -4.67 -23.81
CA VAL A 116 -3.13 -3.67 -23.84
C VAL A 116 -2.00 -4.08 -24.77
N TYR A 117 -1.59 -5.35 -24.81
CA TYR A 117 -0.55 -5.80 -25.74
C TYR A 117 -0.95 -5.65 -27.21
N THR A 118 -2.24 -5.74 -27.54
CA THR A 118 -2.73 -5.53 -28.90
C THR A 118 -2.78 -4.05 -29.29
N ARG A 119 -3.08 -3.16 -28.34
CA ARG A 119 -3.18 -1.71 -28.59
C ARG A 119 -1.85 -0.98 -28.50
N LEU A 120 -0.91 -1.46 -27.69
CA LEU A 120 0.36 -0.79 -27.40
C LEU A 120 1.16 -0.40 -28.66
N PRO A 121 1.26 -1.23 -29.72
CA PRO A 121 2.03 -0.86 -30.92
C PRO A 121 1.45 0.32 -31.71
N THR A 122 0.15 0.61 -31.55
CA THR A 122 -0.57 1.64 -32.31
C THR A 122 -0.99 2.83 -31.46
N THR A 123 -0.86 2.73 -30.13
CA THR A 123 -1.25 3.80 -29.20
C THR A 123 -0.15 4.85 -29.11
N PRO A 124 -0.44 6.14 -29.39
CA PRO A 124 0.55 7.20 -29.23
C PRO A 124 0.91 7.41 -27.75
N ALA A 125 2.11 7.94 -27.50
CA ALA A 125 2.61 8.13 -26.13
C ALA A 125 1.69 9.01 -25.26
N SER A 126 0.99 9.98 -25.86
CA SER A 126 0.01 10.84 -25.19
C SER A 126 -1.17 10.07 -24.61
N ASP A 127 -1.51 8.93 -25.22
CA ASP A 127 -2.72 8.17 -24.92
C ASP A 127 -2.43 6.95 -24.05
N LEU A 128 -1.15 6.62 -23.81
CA LEU A 128 -0.74 5.56 -22.88
C LEU A 128 -1.42 5.64 -21.49
N PRO A 129 -1.68 6.83 -20.91
CA PRO A 129 -2.42 6.91 -19.65
C PRO A 129 -3.81 6.28 -19.70
N SER A 130 -4.48 6.25 -20.86
CA SER A 130 -5.79 5.56 -21.03
C SER A 130 -5.68 4.04 -20.86
N LEU A 131 -4.51 3.48 -21.15
CA LEU A 131 -4.23 2.05 -21.01
C LEU A 131 -3.96 1.66 -19.55
N LEU A 132 -3.89 2.59 -18.59
CA LEU A 132 -3.66 2.24 -17.19
C LEU A 132 -4.86 1.46 -16.63
N PRO A 133 -4.66 0.47 -15.73
CA PRO A 133 -5.74 -0.41 -15.28
C PRO A 133 -6.94 0.32 -14.65
N ASP A 134 -6.70 1.46 -14.02
CA ASP A 134 -7.73 2.28 -13.38
C ASP A 134 -8.62 3.03 -14.37
N ARG A 135 -8.13 3.31 -15.59
CA ARG A 135 -8.88 3.97 -16.66
C ARG A 135 -9.42 2.97 -17.67
N TRP A 136 -8.62 1.96 -18.00
CA TRP A 136 -8.99 0.87 -18.91
C TRP A 136 -10.31 0.21 -18.56
N ILE A 137 -10.55 0.04 -17.24
CA ILE A 137 -11.74 -0.64 -16.73
C ILE A 137 -13.04 0.13 -16.99
N ASP A 138 -12.97 1.44 -17.24
CA ASP A 138 -14.15 2.26 -17.55
C ASP A 138 -14.69 1.94 -18.96
N GLU A 139 -13.80 1.58 -19.89
CA GLU A 139 -14.14 1.08 -21.23
C GLU A 139 -14.54 -0.41 -21.21
N HIS A 140 -14.10 -1.16 -20.19
CA HIS A 140 -14.23 -2.62 -20.11
C HIS A 140 -14.91 -3.12 -18.83
N PRO A 141 -16.11 -2.63 -18.48
CA PRO A 141 -16.74 -2.92 -17.18
C PRO A 141 -16.97 -4.41 -16.92
N GLN A 142 -17.11 -5.23 -17.97
CA GLN A 142 -17.26 -6.68 -17.89
C GLN A 142 -16.04 -7.42 -17.31
N HIS A 143 -14.86 -6.80 -17.36
CA HIS A 143 -13.61 -7.38 -16.83
C HIS A 143 -13.34 -6.96 -15.38
N ARG A 144 -14.32 -6.36 -14.71
CA ARG A 144 -14.25 -6.05 -13.29
C ARG A 144 -14.60 -7.30 -12.47
N LEU A 145 -13.65 -7.75 -11.65
CA LEU A 145 -13.79 -8.91 -10.77
C LEU A 145 -14.67 -8.55 -9.54
N GLN A 146 -15.98 -8.48 -9.73
CA GLN A 146 -16.94 -8.07 -8.69
C GLN A 146 -16.88 -8.96 -7.44
N GLU A 147 -16.78 -10.28 -7.62
CA GLU A 147 -16.65 -11.24 -6.51
C GLU A 147 -15.47 -10.91 -5.59
N ARG A 148 -14.32 -10.51 -6.15
CA ARG A 148 -13.15 -10.10 -5.36
C ARG A 148 -13.40 -8.79 -4.61
N ALA A 149 -14.12 -7.86 -5.22
CA ALA A 149 -14.51 -6.62 -4.56
C ALA A 149 -15.44 -6.92 -3.37
N ASP A 150 -16.37 -7.85 -3.53
CA ASP A 150 -17.33 -8.22 -2.49
C ASP A 150 -16.69 -9.03 -1.37
N GLU A 151 -15.83 -10.00 -1.68
CA GLU A 151 -14.98 -10.70 -0.71
C GLU A 151 -14.16 -9.70 0.12
N ALA A 152 -13.56 -8.70 -0.54
CA ALA A 152 -12.76 -7.68 0.13
C ALA A 152 -13.60 -6.81 1.06
N ARG A 153 -14.81 -6.39 0.64
CA ARG A 153 -15.77 -5.66 1.47
C ARG A 153 -16.16 -6.50 2.69
N GLN A 154 -16.60 -7.73 2.48
CA GLN A 154 -16.99 -8.66 3.56
C GLN A 154 -15.85 -8.94 4.55
N ARG A 155 -14.60 -9.09 4.07
CA ARG A 155 -13.43 -9.23 4.95
C ARG A 155 -13.16 -7.97 5.75
N ALA A 156 -13.31 -6.79 5.13
CA ALA A 156 -13.15 -5.50 5.82
C ALA A 156 -14.24 -5.32 6.90
N ASP A 157 -15.48 -5.68 6.62
CA ASP A 157 -16.60 -5.59 7.54
C ASP A 157 -16.44 -6.54 8.72
N ARG A 158 -16.07 -7.81 8.46
CA ARG A 158 -15.70 -8.78 9.53
C ARG A 158 -14.59 -8.24 10.42
N LYS A 159 -13.57 -7.62 9.84
CA LYS A 159 -12.45 -7.02 10.60
C LYS A 159 -12.91 -5.81 11.42
N ARG A 160 -13.81 -4.97 10.89
CA ARG A 160 -14.41 -3.83 11.61
C ARG A 160 -15.25 -4.33 12.78
N ALA A 161 -16.15 -5.30 12.55
CA ALA A 161 -16.98 -5.89 13.58
C ALA A 161 -16.14 -6.49 14.73
N ARG A 162 -15.11 -7.28 14.41
CA ARG A 162 -14.18 -7.83 15.41
C ARG A 162 -13.46 -6.75 16.21
N ARG A 163 -13.08 -5.64 15.57
CA ARG A 163 -12.43 -4.50 16.26
C ARG A 163 -13.41 -3.76 17.16
N ALA A 164 -14.67 -3.60 16.73
CA ALA A 164 -15.72 -2.99 17.54
C ALA A 164 -16.01 -3.83 18.80
N GLN A 165 -16.14 -5.16 18.66
CA GLN A 165 -16.33 -6.08 19.79
C GLN A 165 -15.19 -5.98 20.82
N ARG A 166 -13.93 -5.86 20.37
CA ARG A 166 -12.77 -5.69 21.28
C ARG A 166 -12.71 -4.33 21.98
N ARG A 167 -13.43 -3.32 21.48
CA ARG A 167 -13.49 -1.98 22.07
C ARG A 167 -14.59 -1.85 23.12
N VAL A 168 -15.50 -2.83 23.21
CA VAL A 168 -16.48 -2.90 24.30
C VAL A 168 -15.70 -3.29 25.56
N PRO A 169 -15.71 -2.47 26.62
CA PRO A 169 -15.03 -2.81 27.87
C PRO A 169 -15.62 -4.11 28.42
N ALA A 170 -14.76 -5.01 28.90
CA ALA A 170 -15.21 -6.21 29.60
C ALA A 170 -16.08 -5.78 30.78
N ALA A 171 -17.33 -6.23 30.84
CA ALA A 171 -18.21 -5.95 31.97
C ALA A 171 -17.52 -6.42 33.26
N THR A 172 -17.30 -5.49 34.20
CA THR A 172 -16.72 -5.78 35.51
C THR A 172 -17.66 -6.74 36.25
N PRO A 173 -17.21 -7.93 36.69
CA PRO A 173 -18.00 -8.77 37.57
C PRO A 173 -18.20 -8.05 38.91
N ARG A 174 -19.45 -8.04 39.40
CA ARG A 174 -19.82 -7.51 40.73
C ARG A 174 -19.34 -8.41 41.84
#